data_AF-A0A0S4S597-F1
#
_entry.id   AF-A0A0S4S597-F1
#
_cell.length_a   1.000
_cell.length_b   1.000
_cell.length_c   1.000
_cell.angle_alpha   90.00
_cell.angle_beta   90.00
_cell.angle_gamma   90.00
#
_symmetry.space_group_name_H-M   'P 1'
#
loop_
_entity.id
_entity.type
_entity.pdbx_description
1 polymer ?
#
loop_
_entity_poly.entity_id
_entity_poly.type
_entity_poly.pdbx_seq_one_letter_code
_entity_poly.pdbx_strand_id
1 'polypeptide(L)'
;MLNAAKDGQKIYGLTVGVGLNKDKNFVDAKGNLDPEVIKASTDFNIGLIHAHCGGVGEDLPLQTVRAILATRLNNMLFAGAGVQEEVVHLYQEFLNQDILPVMPSSGSMGEADITILGHIGLAMLGEGKVYYKGVKMNAGEALQKAGLKKLSPFGKDSLSILSSNAYSAALANLALEDFKQAFEVSKTVFALSLEALNGNVAPFLPEATSLNLIQALSQLQKR
;
A
#
# COMPACT_ATOMS: atom_id res chain seq x y z
N MET A 1 -20.31 11.37 3.65
CA MET A 1 -19.39 11.66 4.78
C MET A 1 -19.45 13.12 5.21
N LEU A 2 -19.25 14.09 4.30
CA LEU A 2 -19.31 15.52 4.66
C LEU A 2 -20.68 15.97 5.21
N ASN A 3 -21.80 15.45 4.68
CA ASN A 3 -23.14 15.78 5.22
C ASN A 3 -23.29 15.31 6.67
N ALA A 4 -22.88 14.07 6.97
CA ALA A 4 -22.84 13.56 8.34
C ALA A 4 -21.95 14.42 9.27
N ALA A 5 -20.80 14.89 8.77
CA ALA A 5 -19.93 15.80 9.52
C ALA A 5 -20.64 17.14 9.83
N LYS A 6 -21.37 17.69 8.86
CA LYS A 6 -22.19 18.91 9.02
C LYS A 6 -23.31 18.74 10.04
N ASP A 7 -23.91 17.55 10.10
CA ASP A 7 -24.93 17.21 11.08
C ASP A 7 -24.35 16.98 12.50
N GLY A 8 -23.04 17.20 12.68
CA GLY A 8 -22.36 17.10 13.97
C GLY A 8 -21.91 15.68 14.32
N GLN A 9 -21.96 14.74 13.39
CA GLN A 9 -21.45 13.39 13.62
C GLN A 9 -19.93 13.40 13.79
N LYS A 10 -19.44 12.72 14.83
CA LYS A 10 -18.02 12.50 15.06
C LYS A 10 -17.51 11.43 14.09
N ILE A 11 -16.56 11.79 13.22
CA ILE A 11 -16.03 10.91 12.18
C ILE A 11 -14.51 10.83 12.34
N TYR A 12 -14.02 9.61 12.57
CA TYR A 12 -12.62 9.30 12.82
C TYR A 12 -11.71 9.69 11.65
N GLY A 13 -10.73 10.56 11.94
CA GLY A 13 -9.81 11.14 10.97
C GLY A 13 -10.43 12.21 10.06
N LEU A 14 -11.63 12.71 10.38
CA LEU A 14 -12.28 13.81 9.66
C LEU A 14 -12.68 14.96 10.59
N THR A 15 -13.38 14.67 11.69
CA THR A 15 -13.80 15.68 12.69
C THR A 15 -13.17 15.43 14.06
N VAL A 16 -12.77 14.19 14.33
CA VAL A 16 -12.05 13.76 15.54
C VAL A 16 -10.76 13.05 15.18
N GLY A 17 -9.79 13.08 16.10
CA GLY A 17 -8.46 12.51 15.92
C GLY A 17 -8.43 11.01 15.65
N VAL A 18 -7.23 10.45 15.62
CA VAL A 18 -7.00 9.01 15.39
C VAL A 18 -6.26 8.34 16.54
N GLY A 19 -6.30 7.01 16.61
CA GLY A 19 -5.69 6.23 17.68
C GLY A 19 -6.21 6.65 19.05
N LEU A 20 -5.29 6.89 19.99
CA LEU A 20 -5.62 7.41 21.33
C LEU A 20 -6.39 8.74 21.28
N ASN A 21 -6.22 9.53 20.22
CA ASN A 21 -6.86 10.84 20.06
C ASN A 21 -8.27 10.80 19.43
N LYS A 22 -8.87 9.61 19.28
CA LYS A 22 -10.20 9.43 18.66
C LYS A 22 -11.33 10.22 19.32
N ASP A 23 -11.17 10.62 20.57
CA ASP A 23 -12.18 11.36 21.33
C ASP A 23 -11.89 12.89 21.36
N LYS A 24 -10.79 13.33 20.74
CA LYS A 24 -10.40 14.75 20.63
C LYS A 24 -10.93 15.32 19.32
N ASN A 25 -11.75 16.38 19.41
CA ASN A 25 -12.15 17.16 18.23
C ASN A 25 -10.97 18.02 17.77
N PHE A 26 -10.78 18.16 16.46
CA PHE A 26 -9.79 19.08 15.89
C PHE A 26 -10.39 20.03 14.84
N VAL A 27 -11.59 19.70 14.32
CA VAL A 27 -12.35 20.52 13.38
C VAL A 27 -13.82 20.51 13.79
N ASP A 28 -14.46 21.69 13.82
CA ASP A 28 -15.92 21.79 13.85
C ASP A 28 -16.47 21.86 12.41
N ALA A 29 -17.10 20.77 11.98
CA ALA A 29 -17.66 20.66 10.64
C ALA A 29 -19.11 21.17 10.53
N LYS A 30 -19.69 21.72 11.60
CA LYS A 30 -21.07 22.27 11.61
C LYS A 30 -21.21 23.58 10.83
N GLY A 31 -20.11 24.26 10.53
CA GLY A 31 -20.08 25.44 9.67
C GLY A 31 -20.00 25.08 8.18
N ASN A 32 -20.34 26.03 7.32
CA ASN A 32 -19.89 26.00 5.93
C ASN A 32 -18.35 25.89 5.92
N LEU A 33 -17.75 25.33 4.86
CA LEU A 33 -16.29 25.15 4.69
C LEU A 33 -15.55 26.50 4.70
N ASP A 34 -15.52 27.17 5.84
CA ASP A 34 -14.85 28.43 6.08
C ASP A 34 -13.34 28.21 5.93
N PRO A 35 -12.59 29.18 5.37
CA PRO A 35 -11.14 29.18 5.37
C PRO A 35 -10.48 28.67 6.66
N GLU A 36 -11.00 29.00 7.85
CA GLU A 36 -10.44 28.52 9.12
C GLU A 36 -10.62 27.00 9.32
N VAL A 37 -11.79 26.46 8.96
CA VAL A 37 -12.09 25.02 9.03
C VAL A 37 -11.23 24.24 8.03
N ILE A 38 -11.10 24.77 6.82
CA ILE A 38 -10.23 24.18 5.79
C ILE A 38 -8.79 24.14 6.28
N LYS A 39 -8.29 25.26 6.81
CA LYS A 39 -6.93 25.35 7.33
C LYS A 39 -6.70 24.35 8.47
N ALA A 40 -7.60 24.28 9.46
CA ALA A 40 -7.49 23.33 10.57
C ALA A 40 -7.50 21.87 10.09
N SER A 41 -8.33 21.54 9.09
CA SER A 41 -8.34 20.21 8.48
C SER A 41 -7.04 19.90 7.73
N THR A 42 -6.52 20.85 6.96
CA THR A 42 -5.25 20.69 6.24
C THR A 42 -4.08 20.53 7.19
N ASP A 43 -3.98 21.37 8.22
CA ASP A 43 -2.92 21.29 9.24
C ASP A 43 -2.97 19.93 9.97
N PHE A 44 -4.16 19.44 10.30
CA PHE A 44 -4.33 18.10 10.88
C PHE A 44 -3.85 16.99 9.93
N ASN A 45 -4.20 17.06 8.64
CA ASN A 45 -3.80 16.04 7.67
C ASN A 45 -2.28 16.01 7.48
N ILE A 46 -1.63 17.17 7.37
CA ILE A 46 -0.17 17.30 7.27
C ILE A 46 0.48 16.73 8.55
N GLY A 47 0.03 17.16 9.72
CA GLY A 47 0.55 16.67 10.99
C GLY A 47 0.37 15.16 11.16
N LEU A 48 -0.73 14.60 10.65
CA LEU A 48 -0.96 13.16 10.69
C LEU A 48 0.02 12.39 9.82
N ILE A 49 0.32 12.88 8.61
CA ILE A 49 1.35 12.30 7.74
C ILE A 49 2.70 12.31 8.46
N HIS A 50 3.11 13.47 9.00
CA HIS A 50 4.38 13.60 9.72
C HIS A 50 4.49 12.65 10.93
N ALA A 51 3.44 12.57 11.74
CA ALA A 51 3.42 11.72 12.93
C ALA A 51 3.47 10.22 12.62
N HIS A 52 3.12 9.80 11.40
CA HIS A 52 3.04 8.39 11.00
C HIS A 52 4.13 8.00 9.99
N CYS A 53 5.11 8.86 9.68
CA CYS A 53 6.31 8.46 8.93
C CYS A 53 7.34 7.82 9.86
N GLY A 54 7.03 6.60 10.34
CA GLY A 54 7.80 5.90 11.38
C GLY A 54 8.59 4.68 10.88
N GLY A 55 8.68 4.46 9.56
CA GLY A 55 9.43 3.35 9.00
C GLY A 55 10.93 3.43 9.27
N VAL A 56 11.59 2.26 9.34
CA VAL A 56 13.04 2.12 9.55
C VAL A 56 13.64 1.05 8.64
N GLY A 57 14.97 1.00 8.57
CA GLY A 57 15.71 0.04 7.77
C GLY A 57 16.06 0.59 6.37
N GLU A 58 16.47 -0.32 5.50
CA GLU A 58 16.87 0.03 4.13
C GLU A 58 15.67 0.41 3.27
N ASP A 59 15.93 1.15 2.19
CA ASP A 59 14.92 1.49 1.19
C ASP A 59 14.32 0.22 0.57
N LEU A 60 12.99 0.22 0.39
CA LEU A 60 12.31 -0.84 -0.35
C LEU A 60 12.80 -0.92 -1.81
N PRO A 61 12.89 -2.12 -2.40
CA PRO A 61 13.11 -2.28 -3.83
C PRO A 61 12.08 -1.50 -4.64
N LEU A 62 12.51 -0.87 -5.74
CA LEU A 62 11.64 -0.02 -6.57
C LEU A 62 10.41 -0.76 -7.12
N GLN A 63 10.58 -2.04 -7.47
CA GLN A 63 9.47 -2.89 -7.90
C GLN A 63 8.41 -3.07 -6.80
N THR A 64 8.84 -3.17 -5.55
CA THR A 64 7.96 -3.28 -4.39
C THR A 64 7.21 -1.98 -4.18
N VAL A 65 7.90 -0.83 -4.22
CA VAL A 65 7.26 0.49 -4.14
C VAL A 65 6.18 0.66 -5.21
N ARG A 66 6.47 0.27 -6.46
CA ARG A 66 5.49 0.31 -7.56
C ARG A 66 4.27 -0.58 -7.28
N ALA A 67 4.48 -1.80 -6.80
CA ALA A 67 3.39 -2.72 -6.44
C ALA A 67 2.51 -2.15 -5.32
N ILE A 68 3.11 -1.45 -4.34
CA ILE A 68 2.40 -0.79 -3.25
C ILE A 68 1.52 0.34 -3.77
N LEU A 69 2.08 1.22 -4.61
CA LEU A 69 1.34 2.33 -5.23
C LEU A 69 0.16 1.81 -6.05
N ALA A 70 0.38 0.80 -6.88
CA ALA A 70 -0.67 0.19 -7.71
C ALA A 70 -1.77 -0.48 -6.87
N THR A 71 -1.38 -1.22 -5.83
CA THR A 71 -2.31 -1.86 -4.90
C THR A 71 -3.18 -0.82 -4.20
N ARG A 72 -2.56 0.24 -3.66
CA ARG A 72 -3.30 1.29 -2.96
C ARG A 72 -4.22 2.08 -3.89
N LEU A 73 -3.74 2.45 -5.08
CA LEU A 73 -4.55 3.11 -6.10
C LEU A 73 -5.80 2.28 -6.41
N ASN A 74 -5.62 0.99 -6.72
CA ASN A 74 -6.74 0.09 -6.99
C ASN A 74 -7.73 0.03 -5.81
N ASN A 75 -7.25 -0.02 -4.56
CA ASN A 75 -8.13 -0.01 -3.39
C ASN A 75 -8.93 1.29 -3.26
N MET A 76 -8.38 2.44 -3.64
CA MET A 76 -9.08 3.74 -3.57
C MET A 76 -10.20 3.86 -4.62
N LEU A 77 -10.10 3.14 -5.73
CA LEU A 77 -11.12 3.14 -6.80
C LEU A 77 -12.39 2.37 -6.41
N PHE A 78 -12.32 1.50 -5.41
CA PHE A 78 -13.52 0.94 -4.79
C PHE A 78 -14.10 1.99 -3.83
N ALA A 79 -15.34 2.44 -4.10
CA ALA A 79 -16.01 3.49 -3.33
C ALA A 79 -15.93 3.24 -1.81
N GLY A 80 -15.47 4.22 -1.03
CA GLY A 80 -15.48 4.13 0.44
C GLY A 80 -14.38 4.89 1.19
N ALA A 81 -13.29 5.29 0.53
CA ALA A 81 -12.17 5.96 1.20
C ALA A 81 -12.50 7.39 1.67
N GLY A 82 -13.33 8.13 0.93
CA GLY A 82 -13.63 9.53 1.22
C GLY A 82 -12.42 10.45 1.00
N VAL A 83 -11.62 10.14 -0.01
CA VAL A 83 -10.39 10.83 -0.40
C VAL A 83 -10.64 11.82 -1.55
N GLN A 84 -9.85 12.89 -1.61
CA GLN A 84 -9.84 13.81 -2.76
C GLN A 84 -9.39 13.11 -4.06
N GLU A 85 -9.96 13.52 -5.19
CA GLU A 85 -9.57 13.05 -6.52
C GLU A 85 -8.08 13.33 -6.81
N GLU A 86 -7.55 14.45 -6.34
CA GLU A 86 -6.13 14.82 -6.49
C GLU A 86 -5.19 13.76 -5.90
N VAL A 87 -5.56 13.12 -4.79
CA VAL A 87 -4.74 12.04 -4.21
C VAL A 87 -4.68 10.84 -5.16
N VAL A 88 -5.83 10.45 -5.70
CA VAL A 88 -5.95 9.34 -6.67
C VAL A 88 -5.13 9.66 -7.94
N HIS A 89 -5.24 10.89 -8.43
CA HIS A 89 -4.47 11.39 -9.57
C HIS A 89 -2.96 11.36 -9.29
N LEU A 90 -2.50 11.77 -8.10
CA LEU A 90 -1.09 11.69 -7.73
C LEU A 90 -0.58 10.24 -7.66
N TYR A 91 -1.36 9.29 -7.16
CA TYR A 91 -0.98 7.86 -7.23
C TYR A 91 -0.80 7.40 -8.68
N GLN A 92 -1.74 7.75 -9.57
CA GLN A 92 -1.65 7.44 -10.99
C GLN A 92 -0.40 8.07 -11.62
N GLU A 93 -0.16 9.36 -11.37
CA GLU A 93 0.98 10.08 -11.94
C GLU A 93 2.32 9.59 -11.39
N PHE A 94 2.38 9.19 -10.11
CA PHE A 94 3.58 8.59 -9.54
C PHE A 94 3.94 7.28 -10.26
N LEU A 95 2.93 6.47 -10.59
CA LEU A 95 3.13 5.25 -11.37
C LEU A 95 3.55 5.54 -12.82
N ASN A 96 2.84 6.45 -13.50
CA ASN A 96 3.05 6.78 -14.91
C ASN A 96 4.39 7.47 -15.18
N GLN A 97 4.82 8.34 -14.26
CA GLN A 97 6.03 9.15 -14.43
C GLN A 97 7.26 8.55 -13.73
N ASP A 98 7.13 7.36 -13.14
CA ASP A 98 8.19 6.68 -12.37
C ASP A 98 8.72 7.53 -11.20
N ILE A 99 7.80 8.04 -10.38
CA ILE A 99 8.07 8.74 -9.12
C ILE A 99 7.75 7.77 -7.98
N LEU A 100 8.79 7.18 -7.41
CA LEU A 100 8.67 6.14 -6.39
C LEU A 100 9.11 6.68 -5.03
N PRO A 101 8.20 6.85 -4.05
CA PRO A 101 8.56 7.31 -2.72
C PRO A 101 9.63 6.42 -2.08
N VAL A 102 10.61 7.06 -1.44
CA VAL A 102 11.59 6.35 -0.61
C VAL A 102 10.88 5.92 0.66
N MET A 103 10.65 4.61 0.77
CA MET A 103 9.95 3.98 1.88
C MET A 103 10.89 3.00 2.56
N PRO A 104 11.10 3.10 3.88
CA PRO A 104 11.85 2.12 4.63
C PRO A 104 11.19 0.73 4.60
N SER A 105 12.00 -0.32 4.73
CA SER A 105 11.57 -1.71 4.57
C SER A 105 10.85 -2.30 5.78
N SER A 106 10.95 -1.69 6.96
CA SER A 106 10.42 -2.21 8.23
C SER A 106 9.64 -1.17 9.03
N GLY A 107 8.73 -1.63 9.88
CA GLY A 107 7.98 -0.77 10.81
C GLY A 107 6.46 -0.93 10.75
N SER A 108 5.91 -1.69 9.79
CA SER A 108 4.49 -2.05 9.79
C SER A 108 4.17 -3.10 10.86
N MET A 109 2.97 -3.00 11.45
CA MET A 109 2.41 -3.97 12.39
C MET A 109 1.33 -4.88 11.75
N GLY A 110 0.98 -4.65 10.48
CA GLY A 110 -0.05 -5.42 9.75
C GLY A 110 -1.51 -5.04 10.05
N GLU A 111 -1.77 -4.15 11.02
CA GLU A 111 -3.09 -3.57 11.30
C GLU A 111 -3.18 -2.16 10.69
N ALA A 112 -3.17 -2.13 9.35
CA ALA A 112 -2.77 -1.00 8.51
C ALA A 112 -1.26 -0.71 8.55
N ASP A 113 -0.68 -0.52 7.36
CA ASP A 113 0.75 -0.25 7.15
C ASP A 113 1.08 1.24 7.36
N ILE A 114 0.50 1.83 8.41
CA ILE A 114 0.43 3.29 8.64
C ILE A 114 1.80 3.96 8.72
N THR A 115 2.80 3.25 9.26
CA THR A 115 4.17 3.72 9.45
C THR A 115 4.96 3.79 8.15
N ILE A 116 4.57 3.01 7.15
CA ILE A 116 5.24 2.87 5.85
C ILE A 116 4.52 3.70 4.80
N LEU A 117 3.19 3.56 4.69
CA LEU A 117 2.39 4.27 3.69
C LEU A 117 2.35 5.78 3.93
N GLY A 118 2.64 6.26 5.14
CA GLY A 118 2.83 7.68 5.44
C GLY A 118 3.89 8.34 4.54
N HIS A 119 4.94 7.60 4.15
CA HIS A 119 5.99 8.11 3.26
C HIS A 119 5.49 8.46 1.85
N ILE A 120 4.39 7.83 1.39
CA ILE A 120 3.73 8.21 0.13
C ILE A 120 3.10 9.61 0.28
N GLY A 121 2.38 9.83 1.39
CA GLY A 121 1.82 11.13 1.72
C GLY A 121 2.91 12.20 1.86
N LEU A 122 4.03 11.87 2.50
CA LEU A 122 5.18 12.77 2.62
C LEU A 122 5.72 13.21 1.25
N ALA A 123 5.85 12.26 0.31
CA ALA A 123 6.24 12.57 -1.06
C ALA A 123 5.22 13.46 -1.80
N MET A 124 3.91 13.23 -1.58
CA MET A 124 2.84 14.08 -2.15
C MET A 124 2.86 15.51 -1.61
N LEU A 125 3.28 15.72 -0.35
CA LEU A 125 3.55 17.06 0.21
C LEU A 125 4.79 17.73 -0.42
N GLY A 126 5.55 17.00 -1.23
CA GLY A 126 6.84 17.44 -1.76
C GLY A 126 7.97 17.37 -0.74
N GLU A 127 7.80 16.56 0.30
CA GLU A 127 8.75 16.35 1.39
C GLU A 127 9.39 14.96 1.31
N GLY A 128 10.52 14.77 2.01
CA GLY A 128 11.28 13.53 1.94
C GLY A 128 11.96 13.30 0.59
N LYS A 129 12.16 12.03 0.24
CA LYS A 129 12.89 11.61 -0.95
C LYS A 129 12.04 10.69 -1.82
N VAL A 130 12.31 10.71 -3.11
CA VAL A 130 11.75 9.79 -4.11
C VAL A 130 12.86 9.32 -5.03
N TYR A 131 12.68 8.18 -5.67
CA TYR A 131 13.36 7.84 -6.90
C TYR A 131 12.52 8.35 -8.07
N TYR A 132 13.06 9.29 -8.85
CA TYR A 132 12.43 9.75 -10.08
C TYR A 132 13.25 9.23 -11.26
N LYS A 133 12.67 8.34 -12.07
CA LYS A 133 13.34 7.68 -13.20
C LYS A 133 14.68 7.03 -12.79
N GLY A 134 14.64 6.30 -11.69
CA GLY A 134 15.80 5.61 -11.09
C GLY A 134 16.77 6.50 -10.29
N VAL A 135 16.60 7.83 -10.26
CA VAL A 135 17.50 8.75 -9.54
C VAL A 135 16.87 9.22 -8.23
N LYS A 136 17.55 8.98 -7.10
CA LYS A 136 17.10 9.43 -5.78
C LYS A 136 17.26 10.95 -5.63
N MET A 137 16.17 11.66 -5.35
CA MET A 137 16.16 13.12 -5.18
C MET A 137 15.09 13.59 -4.19
N ASN A 138 15.02 14.90 -3.93
CA ASN A 138 13.96 15.48 -3.09
C ASN A 138 12.60 15.34 -3.78
N ALA A 139 11.56 14.99 -3.03
CA ALA A 139 10.22 14.83 -3.60
C ALA A 139 9.72 16.12 -4.28
N GLY A 140 9.90 17.28 -3.65
CA GLY A 140 9.50 18.56 -4.24
C GLY A 140 10.20 18.89 -5.57
N GLU A 141 11.47 18.49 -5.73
CA GLU A 141 12.20 18.65 -6.99
C GLU A 141 11.66 17.71 -8.07
N ALA A 142 11.36 16.45 -7.71
CA ALA A 142 10.76 15.50 -8.62
C ALA A 142 9.37 15.94 -9.08
N LEU A 143 8.51 16.42 -8.17
CA LEU A 143 7.19 16.97 -8.52
C LEU A 143 7.32 18.14 -9.50
N GLN A 144 8.24 19.07 -9.24
CA GLN A 144 8.49 20.19 -10.15
C GLN A 144 8.95 19.72 -11.54
N LYS A 145 9.90 18.78 -11.61
CA LYS A 145 10.39 18.19 -12.87
C LYS A 145 9.31 17.40 -13.63
N ALA A 146 8.33 16.84 -12.91
CA ALA A 146 7.20 16.09 -13.44
C ALA A 146 5.99 16.98 -13.80
N GLY A 147 6.07 18.29 -13.52
CA GLY A 147 4.94 19.22 -13.73
C GLY A 147 3.78 19.00 -12.76
N LEU A 148 4.01 18.33 -11.64
CA LEU A 148 3.00 18.01 -10.63
C LEU A 148 3.00 19.05 -9.50
N LYS A 149 1.82 19.32 -8.95
CA LYS A 149 1.66 20.19 -7.78
C LYS A 149 1.79 19.38 -6.49
N LYS A 150 2.22 20.05 -5.43
CA LYS A 150 2.17 19.48 -4.07
C LYS A 150 0.71 19.32 -3.65
N LEU A 151 0.41 18.22 -2.97
CA LEU A 151 -0.91 17.97 -2.39
C LEU A 151 -1.18 18.99 -1.27
N SER A 152 -2.38 19.59 -1.31
CA SER A 152 -2.97 20.25 -0.15
C SER A 152 -4.02 19.30 0.44
N PRO A 153 -3.65 18.46 1.43
CA PRO A 153 -4.56 17.43 1.90
C PRO A 153 -5.69 18.07 2.70
N PHE A 154 -6.88 17.51 2.59
CA PHE A 154 -8.07 18.01 3.26
C PHE A 154 -9.02 16.86 3.62
N GLY A 155 -9.87 17.08 4.62
CA GLY A 155 -10.83 16.08 5.07
C GLY A 155 -10.12 14.86 5.66
N LYS A 156 -10.26 13.71 5.00
CA LYS A 156 -9.74 12.40 5.46
C LYS A 156 -8.57 11.90 4.60
N ASP A 157 -7.91 12.76 3.84
CA ASP A 157 -6.88 12.34 2.88
C ASP A 157 -5.71 11.62 3.51
N SER A 158 -5.12 12.17 4.58
CA SER A 158 -3.96 11.58 5.24
C SER A 158 -4.28 10.17 5.72
N LEU A 159 -5.41 10.00 6.41
CA LEU A 159 -5.86 8.69 6.87
C LEU A 159 -6.17 7.76 5.69
N SER A 160 -6.72 8.27 4.59
CA SER A 160 -6.96 7.48 3.37
C SER A 160 -5.67 7.05 2.69
N ILE A 161 -4.60 7.84 2.76
CA ILE A 161 -3.29 7.48 2.21
C ILE A 161 -2.65 6.37 3.05
N LEU A 162 -2.60 6.55 4.38
CA LEU A 162 -1.82 5.68 5.26
C LEU A 162 -2.57 4.49 5.87
N SER A 163 -3.91 4.55 6.02
CA SER A 163 -4.70 3.47 6.64
C SER A 163 -5.11 2.42 5.62
N SER A 164 -4.16 1.57 5.25
CA SER A 164 -4.36 0.47 4.30
C SER A 164 -3.33 -0.62 4.53
N ASN A 165 -3.66 -1.86 4.14
CA ASN A 165 -2.70 -2.98 4.08
C ASN A 165 -2.02 -3.10 2.71
N ALA A 166 -1.82 -1.97 2.01
CA ALA A 166 -1.32 -2.01 0.63
C ALA A 166 0.16 -2.45 0.56
N TYR A 167 0.94 -2.20 1.61
CA TYR A 167 2.31 -2.68 1.70
C TYR A 167 2.35 -4.19 1.91
N SER A 168 1.59 -4.69 2.88
CA SER A 168 1.53 -6.12 3.18
C SER A 168 0.92 -6.92 2.01
N ALA A 169 -0.14 -6.41 1.38
CA ALA A 169 -0.76 -7.05 0.22
C ALA A 169 0.17 -7.07 -1.00
N ALA A 170 0.92 -5.99 -1.26
CA ALA A 170 1.89 -5.96 -2.35
C ALA A 170 3.02 -6.98 -2.14
N LEU A 171 3.56 -7.07 -0.92
CA LEU A 171 4.58 -8.07 -0.59
C LEU A 171 4.05 -9.50 -0.73
N ALA A 172 2.84 -9.78 -0.25
CA ALA A 172 2.22 -11.09 -0.40
C ALA A 172 2.01 -11.46 -1.87
N ASN A 173 1.59 -10.50 -2.70
CA ASN A 173 1.40 -10.73 -4.14
C ASN A 173 2.72 -11.03 -4.85
N LEU A 174 3.80 -10.30 -4.53
CA LEU A 174 5.13 -10.56 -5.08
C LEU A 174 5.65 -11.93 -4.65
N ALA A 175 5.56 -12.25 -3.36
CA ALA A 175 5.97 -13.54 -2.82
C ALA A 175 5.17 -14.70 -3.42
N LEU A 176 3.88 -14.51 -3.70
CA LEU A 176 3.04 -15.51 -4.36
C LEU A 176 3.49 -15.76 -5.80
N GLU A 177 3.93 -14.72 -6.51
CA GLU A 177 4.43 -14.87 -7.88
C GLU A 177 5.78 -15.61 -7.91
N ASP A 178 6.70 -15.25 -7.01
CA ASP A 178 7.97 -15.96 -6.84
C ASP A 178 7.72 -17.43 -6.45
N PHE A 179 6.76 -17.68 -5.55
CA PHE A 179 6.41 -19.02 -5.12
C PHE A 179 5.85 -19.87 -6.27
N LYS A 180 5.02 -19.33 -7.15
CA LYS A 180 4.52 -20.09 -8.32
C LYS A 180 5.67 -20.55 -9.21
N GLN A 181 6.64 -19.67 -9.48
CA GLN A 181 7.81 -20.02 -10.30
C GLN A 181 8.65 -21.09 -9.61
N ALA A 182 8.96 -20.91 -8.32
CA ALA A 182 9.71 -21.88 -7.54
C ALA A 182 8.99 -23.23 -7.46
N PHE A 183 7.66 -23.22 -7.30
CA PHE A 183 6.85 -24.43 -7.24
C PHE A 183 6.87 -25.20 -8.56
N GLU A 184 6.77 -24.53 -9.71
CA GLU A 184 6.88 -25.21 -11.01
C GLU A 184 8.27 -25.84 -11.21
N VAL A 185 9.36 -25.12 -10.88
CA VAL A 185 10.72 -25.66 -10.99
C VAL A 185 10.97 -26.82 -10.01
N SER A 186 10.36 -26.77 -8.82
CA SER A 186 10.56 -27.79 -7.78
C SER A 186 10.19 -29.20 -8.24
N LYS A 187 9.19 -29.33 -9.13
CA LYS A 187 8.77 -30.63 -9.68
C LYS A 187 9.88 -31.28 -10.51
N THR A 188 10.54 -30.50 -11.36
CA THR A 188 11.66 -30.96 -12.19
C THR A 188 12.87 -31.33 -11.33
N VAL A 189 13.19 -30.49 -10.34
CA VAL A 189 14.29 -30.77 -9.39
C VAL A 189 14.01 -32.07 -8.62
N PHE A 190 12.77 -32.26 -8.18
CA PHE A 190 12.35 -33.48 -7.50
C PHE A 190 12.47 -34.71 -8.41
N ALA A 191 11.99 -34.65 -9.66
CA ALA A 191 12.08 -35.75 -10.62
C ALA A 191 13.54 -36.16 -10.90
N LEU A 192 14.41 -35.19 -11.17
CA LEU A 192 15.84 -35.45 -11.39
C LEU A 192 16.53 -36.02 -10.15
N SER A 193 16.15 -35.54 -8.97
CA SER A 193 16.67 -36.08 -7.70
C SER A 193 16.21 -37.52 -7.47
N LEU A 194 14.97 -37.84 -7.83
CA LEU A 194 14.41 -39.20 -7.75
C LEU A 194 15.14 -40.14 -8.71
N GLU A 195 15.39 -39.71 -9.95
CA GLU A 195 16.18 -40.48 -10.93
C GLU A 195 17.60 -40.73 -10.43
N ALA A 196 18.29 -39.70 -9.93
CA ALA A 196 19.66 -39.82 -9.42
C ALA A 196 19.78 -40.79 -8.23
N LEU A 197 18.73 -40.89 -7.40
CA LEU A 197 18.65 -41.83 -6.29
C LEU A 197 18.16 -43.23 -6.69
N ASN A 198 17.81 -43.45 -7.96
CA ASN A 198 17.10 -44.63 -8.43
C ASN A 198 15.83 -44.91 -7.61
N GLY A 199 15.06 -43.84 -7.34
CA GLY A 199 13.90 -43.86 -6.47
C GLY A 199 12.68 -44.54 -7.08
N ASN A 200 11.80 -45.06 -6.23
CA ASN A 200 10.57 -45.74 -6.65
C ASN A 200 9.50 -44.74 -7.10
N VAL A 201 9.03 -44.88 -8.34
CA VAL A 201 7.97 -44.03 -8.91
C VAL A 201 6.55 -44.49 -8.59
N ALA A 202 6.36 -45.72 -8.08
CA ALA A 202 5.04 -46.29 -7.81
C ALA A 202 4.11 -45.41 -6.94
N PRO A 203 4.60 -44.68 -5.91
CA PRO A 203 3.76 -43.78 -5.11
C PRO A 203 3.14 -42.60 -5.90
N PHE A 204 3.70 -42.27 -7.06
CA PHE A 204 3.25 -41.15 -7.89
C PHE A 204 2.36 -41.59 -9.06
N LEU A 205 2.07 -42.89 -9.19
CA LEU A 205 1.19 -43.41 -10.23
C LEU A 205 -0.29 -43.08 -9.93
N PRO A 206 -1.14 -42.92 -10.96
CA PRO A 206 -2.56 -42.58 -10.81
C PRO A 206 -3.32 -43.49 -9.86
N GLU A 207 -3.00 -44.79 -9.84
CA GLU A 207 -3.63 -45.78 -8.97
C GLU A 207 -3.38 -45.49 -7.49
N ALA A 208 -2.21 -44.95 -7.14
CA ALA A 208 -1.86 -44.56 -5.78
C ALA A 208 -2.40 -43.17 -5.42
N THR A 209 -2.35 -42.21 -6.33
CA THR A 209 -2.74 -40.81 -6.07
C THR A 209 -4.25 -40.57 -6.10
N SER A 210 -5.01 -41.35 -6.89
CA SER A 210 -6.47 -41.22 -7.00
C SER A 210 -7.24 -41.62 -5.74
N LEU A 211 -6.60 -42.39 -4.84
CA LEU A 211 -7.17 -42.77 -3.55
C LEU A 211 -7.02 -41.68 -2.47
N ASN A 212 -6.30 -40.60 -2.78
CA ASN A 212 -5.96 -39.56 -1.83
C ASN A 212 -6.99 -38.41 -1.85
N LEU A 213 -7.50 -38.00 -0.68
CA LEU A 213 -8.55 -36.96 -0.55
C LEU A 213 -8.05 -35.53 -0.82
N ILE A 214 -6.73 -35.34 -0.96
CA ILE A 214 -6.13 -34.02 -1.21
C ILE A 214 -6.13 -33.77 -2.73
N GLN A 215 -7.08 -32.97 -3.20
CA GLN A 215 -7.24 -32.61 -4.62
C GLN A 215 -5.95 -32.10 -5.28
N ALA A 216 -5.08 -31.39 -4.55
CA ALA A 216 -3.83 -30.85 -5.10
C ALA A 216 -2.87 -31.94 -5.61
N LEU A 217 -2.85 -33.12 -4.98
CA LEU A 217 -2.00 -34.24 -5.42
C LEU A 217 -2.47 -34.81 -6.77
N SER A 218 -3.77 -34.77 -7.05
CA SER A 218 -4.31 -35.21 -8.34
C SER A 218 -3.98 -34.26 -9.50
N GLN A 219 -3.64 -32.99 -9.22
CA GLN A 219 -3.33 -31.99 -10.23
C GLN A 219 -1.86 -31.97 -10.66
N LEU A 220 -0.95 -32.54 -9.85
CA LEU A 220 0.48 -32.63 -10.15
C LEU A 220 0.81 -33.54 -11.35
N GLN A 221 -0.15 -34.38 -11.78
CA GLN A 221 0.02 -35.32 -12.90
C GLN A 221 -0.40 -34.76 -14.27
N LYS A 222 -1.02 -33.56 -14.34
CA LYS A 222 -1.61 -33.03 -15.58
C LYS A 222 -0.65 -32.26 -16.50
N ARG A 223 0.66 -32.32 -16.28
CA ARG A 223 1.67 -31.65 -17.12
C ARG A 223 2.88 -32.53 -17.33
#